data_AF-A0A554J834-F1
#
_entry.id   AF-A0A554J834-F1
#
_cell.length_a   1.000
_cell.length_b   1.000
_cell.length_c   1.000
_cell.angle_alpha   90.00
_cell.angle_beta   90.00
_cell.angle_gamma   90.00
#
_symmetry.space_group_name_H-M   'P 1'
#
loop_
_entity.id
_entity.type
_entity.pdbx_description
1 polymer ?
#
loop_
_entity_poly.entity_id
_entity_poly.type
_entity_poly.pdbx_seq_one_letter_code
_entity_poly.pdbx_strand_id
1 'polypeptide(L)'
;MYIVRETFIAKPGRAGELAQLMKKEMENWKEFKGHVLLDMVTDYNKIVVEYEIKSLAEFEKMMTDYKKDQAKSKSKKPPKYTELYQTGGREIYRIV
;
A
#
# COMPACT_ATOMS: atom_id res chain seq x y z
N MET A 1 5.10 17.89 6.43
CA MET A 1 5.35 16.77 5.49
C MET A 1 5.32 15.50 6.30
N TYR A 2 4.65 14.48 5.80
CA TYR A 2 4.51 13.19 6.49
C TYR A 2 4.89 12.07 5.56
N ILE A 3 5.36 10.98 6.14
CA ILE A 3 5.63 9.72 5.45
C ILE A 3 4.57 8.72 5.91
N VAL A 4 3.82 8.18 4.97
CA VAL A 4 2.94 7.04 5.22
C VAL A 4 3.71 5.79 4.86
N ARG A 5 3.78 4.85 5.81
CA ARG A 5 4.37 3.54 5.63
C ARG A 5 3.30 2.48 5.83
N GLU A 6 2.95 1.80 4.75
CA GLU A 6 2.11 0.61 4.80
C GLU A 6 2.98 -0.63 4.78
N THR A 7 2.67 -1.58 5.65
CA THR A 7 3.38 -2.85 5.75
C THR A 7 2.40 -3.98 5.49
N PHE A 8 2.86 -4.99 4.75
CA PHE A 8 2.09 -6.18 4.42
C PHE A 8 2.98 -7.40 4.62
N ILE A 9 2.53 -8.38 5.38
CA ILE A 9 3.16 -9.69 5.46
C ILE A 9 2.45 -10.59 4.44
N ALA A 10 3.12 -10.89 3.33
CA ALA A 10 2.58 -11.76 2.31
C ALA A 10 2.40 -13.20 2.84
N LYS A 11 1.55 -13.98 2.18
CA LYS A 11 1.51 -15.44 2.36
C LYS A 11 2.87 -16.04 1.92
N PRO A 12 3.33 -17.15 2.53
CA PRO A 12 4.60 -17.77 2.17
C PRO A 12 4.68 -18.05 0.66
N GLY A 13 5.79 -17.65 0.02
CA GLY A 13 6.01 -17.82 -1.42
C GLY A 13 5.27 -16.82 -2.32
N ARG A 14 4.51 -15.87 -1.76
CA ARG A 14 3.75 -14.85 -2.53
C ARG A 14 4.33 -13.44 -2.45
N ALA A 15 5.42 -13.24 -1.71
CA ALA A 15 5.98 -11.90 -1.49
C ALA A 15 6.36 -11.18 -2.78
N GLY A 16 7.02 -11.88 -3.72
CA GLY A 16 7.37 -11.31 -5.03
C GLY A 16 6.15 -10.93 -5.87
N GLU A 17 5.10 -11.77 -5.87
CA GLU A 17 3.84 -11.47 -6.57
C GLU A 17 3.17 -10.23 -5.98
N LEU A 18 3.09 -10.13 -4.64
CA LEU A 18 2.51 -8.99 -3.96
C LEU A 18 3.31 -7.71 -4.21
N ALA A 19 4.64 -7.76 -4.12
CA ALA A 19 5.50 -6.61 -4.38
C ALA A 19 5.36 -6.09 -5.81
N GLN A 20 5.33 -6.98 -6.82
CA GLN A 20 5.11 -6.58 -8.21
C GLN A 20 3.72 -6.00 -8.45
N LEU A 21 2.69 -6.57 -7.82
CA LEU A 21 1.33 -6.05 -7.89
C LEU A 21 1.27 -4.63 -7.30
N MET A 22 1.81 -4.44 -6.10
CA MET A 22 1.86 -3.11 -5.45
C MET A 22 2.63 -2.10 -6.30
N LYS A 23 3.79 -2.49 -6.85
CA LYS A 23 4.57 -1.62 -7.74
C LYS A 23 3.73 -1.15 -8.94
N LYS A 24 3.03 -2.06 -9.62
CA LYS A 24 2.16 -1.72 -10.76
C LYS A 24 1.00 -0.80 -10.37
N GLU A 25 0.39 -1.03 -9.21
CA GLU A 25 -0.66 -0.14 -8.71
C GLU A 25 -0.12 1.26 -8.40
N MET A 26 1.07 1.37 -7.81
CA MET A 26 1.70 2.66 -7.54
C MET A 26 2.13 3.39 -8.83
N GLU A 27 2.53 2.66 -9.88
CA GLU A 27 2.81 3.25 -11.21
C GLU A 27 1.56 3.88 -11.85
N ASN A 28 0.36 3.37 -11.54
CA ASN A 28 -0.89 3.97 -12.00
C ASN A 28 -1.29 5.21 -11.19
N TRP A 29 -0.72 5.40 -10.00
CA TRP A 29 -0.98 6.56 -9.16
C TRP A 29 -0.03 7.69 -9.55
N LYS A 30 -0.51 8.59 -10.42
CA LYS A 30 0.28 9.71 -11.00
C LYS A 30 0.99 10.61 -9.98
N GLU A 31 0.44 10.74 -8.77
CA GLU A 31 0.97 11.60 -7.72
C GLU A 31 1.81 10.83 -6.69
N PHE A 32 2.00 9.53 -6.88
CA PHE A 32 2.81 8.70 -5.99
C PHE A 32 4.26 9.20 -5.96
N LYS A 33 4.70 9.57 -4.76
CA LYS A 33 6.09 9.91 -4.46
C LYS A 33 6.56 9.01 -3.33
N GLY A 34 7.22 7.93 -3.68
CA GLY A 34 7.48 6.86 -2.74
C GLY A 34 8.17 5.64 -3.33
N HIS A 35 8.20 4.58 -2.53
CA HIS A 35 8.85 3.32 -2.86
C HIS A 35 8.01 2.12 -2.46
N VAL A 36 8.12 1.05 -3.25
CA VAL A 36 7.68 -0.29 -2.86
C VAL A 36 8.94 -1.11 -2.57
N LEU A 37 9.05 -1.56 -1.33
CA LEU A 37 10.24 -2.20 -0.78
C LEU A 37 9.89 -3.62 -0.32
N LEU A 38 10.87 -4.50 -0.40
CA LEU A 38 10.80 -5.84 0.18
C LEU A 38 11.83 -5.91 1.31
N ASP A 39 11.39 -6.40 2.47
CA ASP A 39 12.31 -6.57 3.60
C ASP A 39 13.24 -7.75 3.33
N MET A 40 14.54 -7.47 3.38
CA MET A 40 15.59 -8.44 3.09
C MET A 40 16.17 -9.10 4.35
N VAL A 41 15.87 -8.58 5.55
CA VAL A 41 16.61 -8.94 6.77
C VAL A 41 15.71 -9.25 7.97
N THR A 42 14.65 -8.48 8.21
CA THR A 42 13.91 -8.58 9.48
C THR A 42 12.79 -9.61 9.41
N ASP A 43 11.69 -9.26 8.75
CA ASP A 43 10.51 -10.12 8.63
C ASP A 43 10.45 -10.73 7.23
N TYR A 44 10.37 -12.06 7.16
CA TYR A 44 10.14 -12.74 5.89
C TYR A 44 8.81 -12.33 5.27
N ASN A 45 8.80 -12.24 3.94
CA ASN A 45 7.61 -11.93 3.15
C ASN A 45 7.01 -10.54 3.44
N LYS A 46 7.76 -9.63 4.07
CA LYS A 46 7.28 -8.27 4.35
C LYS A 46 7.51 -7.36 3.15
N ILE A 47 6.43 -6.71 2.74
CA ILE A 47 6.42 -5.66 1.72
C ILE A 47 6.12 -4.36 2.45
N VAL A 48 6.84 -3.31 2.10
CA VAL A 48 6.64 -1.95 2.62
C VAL A 48 6.32 -1.03 1.46
N VAL A 49 5.20 -0.32 1.54
CA VAL A 49 4.86 0.76 0.61
C VAL A 49 4.98 2.07 1.37
N GLU A 50 5.93 2.90 0.95
CA GLU A 50 6.21 4.18 1.58
C GLU A 50 5.89 5.31 0.62
N TYR A 51 5.20 6.36 1.07
CA TYR A 51 4.92 7.55 0.26
C TYR A 51 4.75 8.81 1.10
N GLU A 52 4.99 9.95 0.47
CA GLU A 52 4.86 11.25 1.11
C GLU A 52 3.46 11.85 0.96
N ILE A 53 3.00 12.52 2.00
CA ILE A 53 1.80 13.37 2.00
C ILE A 53 2.12 14.73 2.63
N LYS A 54 1.43 15.79 2.20
CA LYS A 54 1.65 17.14 2.74
C LYS A 54 0.92 17.34 4.06
N SER A 55 -0.26 16.73 4.20
CA SER A 55 -1.15 16.87 5.37
C SER A 55 -1.95 15.61 5.66
N LEU A 56 -2.45 15.46 6.89
CA LEU A 56 -3.35 14.35 7.24
C LEU A 56 -4.71 14.44 6.51
N ALA A 57 -5.17 15.65 6.18
CA ALA A 57 -6.39 15.86 5.41
C ALA A 57 -6.28 15.31 3.98
N GLU A 58 -5.10 15.41 3.36
CA GLU A 58 -4.82 14.80 2.05
C GLU A 58 -4.96 13.29 2.10
N PHE A 59 -4.47 12.67 3.17
CA PHE A 59 -4.59 11.24 3.38
C PHE A 59 -6.04 10.77 3.61
N GLU A 60 -6.83 11.51 4.39
CA GLU A 60 -8.26 11.23 4.55
C GLU A 60 -9.03 11.31 3.23
N LYS A 61 -8.69 12.31 2.41
CA LYS A 61 -9.24 12.46 1.06
C LYS A 61 -8.88 11.26 0.19
N MET A 62 -7.62 10.83 0.16
CA MET A 62 -7.21 9.63 -0.58
C MET A 62 -7.99 8.38 -0.14
N MET A 63 -8.15 8.16 1.16
CA MET A 63 -8.92 7.01 1.68
C MET A 63 -10.39 7.08 1.28
N THR A 64 -10.95 8.29 1.24
CA THR A 64 -12.34 8.52 0.83
C THR A 64 -12.52 8.26 -0.67
N ASP A 65 -11.61 8.74 -1.50
CA ASP A 65 -11.65 8.55 -2.95
C ASP A 65 -11.42 7.07 -3.30
N TYR A 66 -10.50 6.39 -2.62
CA TYR A 66 -10.31 4.95 -2.75
C TYR A 66 -11.58 4.14 -2.42
N LYS A 67 -12.29 4.50 -1.33
CA LYS A 67 -13.58 3.86 -1.00
C LYS A 67 -14.65 4.12 -2.06
N LYS A 68 -14.71 5.32 -2.62
CA LYS A 68 -15.65 5.65 -3.71
C LYS A 68 -15.35 4.86 -4.97
N ASP A 69 -14.08 4.69 -5.32
CA ASP A 69 -13.68 3.94 -6.51
C ASP A 69 -13.95 2.45 -6.33
N GLN A 70 -13.72 1.89 -5.13
CA GLN A 70 -14.19 0.55 -4.81
C GLN A 70 -15.71 0.40 -4.95
N ALA A 71 -16.50 1.38 -4.48
CA ALA A 71 -17.97 1.32 -4.58
C ALA A 71 -18.48 1.42 -6.03
N LYS A 72 -17.74 2.10 -6.91
CA LYS A 72 -18.05 2.19 -8.35
C LYS A 72 -17.63 0.95 -9.13
N SER A 73 -16.70 0.14 -8.59
CA SER A 73 -16.29 -1.11 -9.22
C SER A 73 -17.46 -2.08 -9.28
N LYS A 74 -17.81 -2.55 -10.50
CA LYS A 74 -18.86 -3.56 -10.72
C LYS A 74 -18.43 -4.96 -10.22
N SER A 75 -17.16 -5.14 -9.87
CA SER A 75 -16.66 -6.40 -9.34
C SER A 75 -17.01 -6.54 -7.86
N LYS A 76 -17.82 -7.54 -7.52
CA LYS A 76 -18.05 -7.95 -6.12
C LYS A 76 -16.86 -8.68 -5.49
N LYS A 77 -15.82 -9.00 -6.28
CA LYS A 77 -14.62 -9.66 -5.77
C LYS A 77 -13.72 -8.64 -5.10
N PRO A 78 -13.15 -8.96 -3.92
CA PRO A 78 -12.20 -8.09 -3.26
C PRO A 78 -10.97 -7.88 -4.16
N PRO A 79 -10.21 -6.78 -3.97
CA PRO A 79 -9.00 -6.54 -4.75
C PRO A 79 -8.03 -7.72 -4.66
N LYS A 80 -7.41 -8.10 -5.78
CA LYS A 80 -6.53 -9.29 -5.86
C LYS A 80 -5.42 -9.30 -4.80
N TYR A 81 -4.91 -8.12 -4.43
CA TYR A 81 -3.87 -8.02 -3.39
C TYR A 81 -4.33 -8.54 -2.03
N THR A 82 -5.61 -8.48 -1.70
CA THR A 82 -6.17 -8.96 -0.42
C THR A 82 -6.04 -10.47 -0.23
N GLU A 83 -5.91 -11.23 -1.31
CA GLU A 83 -5.70 -12.68 -1.25
C GLU A 83 -4.23 -13.05 -1.01
N LEU A 84 -3.31 -12.10 -1.18
CA LEU A 84 -1.86 -12.34 -1.19
C LEU A 84 -1.18 -12.03 0.15
N TYR A 85 -1.83 -11.32 1.08
CA TYR A 85 -1.27 -11.01 2.40
C TYR A 85 -2.05 -11.65 3.56
N GLN A 86 -1.37 -11.84 4.69
CA GLN A 86 -1.91 -12.42 5.92
C GLN A 86 -2.29 -11.34 6.93
N THR A 87 -1.38 -10.38 7.11
CA THR A 87 -1.56 -9.25 8.02
C THR A 87 -0.86 -8.03 7.42
N GLY A 88 -1.19 -6.86 7.94
CA GLY A 88 -0.58 -5.61 7.56
C GLY A 88 -0.77 -4.55 8.63
N GLY A 89 -0.05 -3.44 8.47
CA GLY A 89 -0.09 -2.31 9.38
C GLY A 89 0.14 -1.01 8.64
N ARG A 90 -0.26 0.10 9.24
CA ARG A 90 -0.02 1.42 8.71
C ARG A 90 0.55 2.32 9.79
N GLU A 91 1.58 3.05 9.42
CA GLU A 91 2.27 4.00 10.26
C GLU A 91 2.33 5.33 9.51
N ILE A 92 2.11 6.45 10.23
CA ILE A 92 2.21 7.79 9.66
C ILE A 92 3.19 8.58 10.51
N TYR A 93 4.29 8.98 9.89
CA TYR A 93 5.39 9.68 10.54
C TYR A 93 5.38 11.14 10.12
N ARG A 94 5.62 12.06 11.05
CA ARG A 94 5.89 13.46 10.76
C ARG A 94 7.38 13.62 10.52
N ILE A 95 7.75 14.23 9.40
CA ILE A 95 9.14 14.65 9.17
C ILE A 95 9.42 15.89 10.02
N VAL A 96 10.51 15.86 10.79
CA VAL A 96 10.97 16.93 11.69
C VAL A 96 12.16 17.68 11.11
#